data_AF-A0A821V325-F1
#
_entry.id   AF-A0A821V325-F1
#
_cell.length_a   1.000
_cell.length_b   1.000
_cell.length_c   1.000
_cell.angle_alpha   90.00
_cell.angle_beta   90.00
_cell.angle_gamma   90.00
#
_symmetry.space_group_name_H-M   'P 1'
#
loop_
_entity.id
_entity.type
_entity.pdbx_description
1 polymer ?
#
loop_
_entity_poly.entity_id
_entity_poly.type
_entity_poly.pdbx_seq_one_letter_code
_entity_poly.pdbx_strand_id
1 'polypeptide(L)' 'SDPITAGAEKFLQMLIPGAKNQAHAIISQAGHFLQEDKPHEIVEHLIKFINDNPLPLYSKR' A
#
# COMPACT_ATOMS: atom_id res chain seq x y z
N SER A 1 11.48 3.84 -12.22
CA SER A 1 10.97 5.02 -11.49
C SER A 1 9.72 5.49 -12.19
N ASP A 2 8.67 5.84 -11.45
CA ASP A 2 7.45 6.44 -11.99
C ASP A 2 7.45 7.97 -11.78
N PRO A 3 7.83 8.78 -12.77
CA PRO A 3 7.87 10.23 -12.62
C PRO A 3 6.49 10.88 -12.52
N ILE A 4 5.42 10.21 -12.95
CA ILE A 4 4.06 10.78 -12.95
C ILE A 4 3.53 10.88 -11.52
N THR A 5 3.81 9.88 -10.69
CA THR A 5 3.29 9.79 -9.32
C THR A 5 4.36 9.95 -8.23
N ALA A 6 5.63 10.14 -8.60
CA ALA A 6 6.74 10.31 -7.66
C ALA A 6 6.45 11.41 -6.62
N GLY A 7 6.53 11.06 -5.33
CA GLY A 7 6.34 11.99 -4.21
C GLY A 7 4.88 12.12 -3.75
N ALA A 8 3.91 11.62 -4.52
CA ALA A 8 2.50 11.63 -4.13
C ALA A 8 2.23 10.78 -2.88
N GLU A 9 3.06 9.77 -2.60
CA GLU A 9 2.91 8.89 -1.44
C GLU A 9 2.95 9.68 -0.12
N LYS A 10 3.83 10.68 0.00
CA LYS A 10 3.95 11.50 1.21
C LYS A 10 2.70 12.34 1.44
N PHE A 11 2.15 12.89 0.35
CA PHE A 11 0.94 13.70 0.40
C PHE A 11 -0.27 12.86 0.81
N LEU A 12 -0.43 11.66 0.24
CA LEU A 12 -1.49 10.73 0.58
C LEU A 12 -1.37 10.23 2.04
N GLN A 13 -0.17 9.88 2.49
CA GLN A 13 0.10 9.48 3.88
C GLN A 13 -0.24 10.60 4.88
N MET A 14 0.01 11.86 4.51
CA MET A 14 -0.33 13.02 5.34
C MET A 14 -1.84 13.28 5.40
N LEU A 15 -2.55 13.16 4.27
CA LEU A 15 -3.96 13.52 4.16
C LEU A 15 -4.92 12.46 4.66
N ILE A 16 -4.57 11.18 4.58
CA ILE A 16 -5.49 10.06 4.89
C ILE A 16 -5.27 9.64 6.35
N PRO A 17 -6.22 9.89 7.28
CA PRO A 17 -6.01 9.59 8.69
C PRO A 17 -5.72 8.11 8.97
N GLY A 18 -6.39 7.21 8.23
CA GLY A 18 -6.18 5.76 8.34
C GLY A 18 -4.83 5.26 7.81
N ALA A 19 -4.05 6.09 7.11
CA ALA A 19 -2.70 5.75 6.67
C ALA A 19 -1.66 5.87 7.79
N LYS A 20 -2.00 6.56 8.90
CA LYS A 20 -1.09 6.73 10.03
C LYS A 20 -0.75 5.37 10.65
N ASN A 21 0.53 5.15 10.92
CA ASN A 21 1.08 3.92 11.51
C ASN A 21 0.90 2.64 10.66
N GLN A 22 0.51 2.75 9.39
CA GLN A 22 0.55 1.62 8.46
C GLN A 22 1.98 1.37 7.96
N ALA A 23 2.30 0.12 7.64
CA ALA A 23 3.63 -0.28 7.15
C ALA A 23 3.81 0.07 5.66
N HIS A 24 3.99 1.36 5.35
CA HIS A 24 4.24 1.84 3.99
C HIS A 24 5.55 1.28 3.41
N ALA A 25 5.55 0.96 2.12
CA ALA A 25 6.71 0.43 1.40
C ALA A 25 6.92 1.15 0.06
N ILE A 26 8.18 1.26 -0.36
CA ILE A 26 8.57 1.68 -1.70
C ILE A 26 9.13 0.47 -2.44
N ILE A 27 8.40 0.01 -3.45
CA ILE A 27 8.86 -1.08 -4.32
C ILE A 27 9.87 -0.51 -5.31
N SER A 28 11.12 -0.96 -5.20
CA SER A 28 12.22 -0.46 -6.01
C SER A 28 12.29 -1.15 -7.38
N GLN A 29 12.96 -0.51 -8.34
CA GLN A 29 13.17 -1.05 -9.70
C GLN A 29 11.86 -1.38 -10.44
N ALA A 30 10.86 -0.51 -10.29
CA ALA A 30 9.60 -0.55 -11.03
C ALA A 30 9.28 0.82 -11.66
N GLY A 31 8.56 0.80 -12.76
CA GLY A 31 8.04 1.95 -13.49
C GLY A 31 6.61 2.29 -13.10
N HIS A 32 5.88 2.90 -14.03
CA HIS A 32 4.50 3.33 -13.84
C HIS A 32 3.53 2.15 -13.71
N PHE A 33 3.74 1.09 -14.50
CA PHE A 33 2.97 -0.15 -14.42
C PHE A 33 3.61 -1.12 -13.42
N LEU A 34 3.61 -0.70 -12.15
CA LEU A 34 4.24 -1.43 -11.03
C LEU A 34 3.86 -2.91 -10.99
N GLN A 35 2.61 -3.25 -11.30
CA GLN A 35 2.11 -4.64 -11.34
C GLN A 35 2.72 -5.52 -12.44
N GLU A 36 3.20 -4.94 -13.53
CA GLU A 36 3.87 -5.70 -14.59
C GLU A 36 5.33 -5.96 -14.22
N ASP A 37 5.99 -4.98 -13.59
CA ASP A 37 7.40 -5.09 -13.19
C ASP A 37 7.61 -5.96 -11.95
N LYS A 38 6.71 -5.86 -10.95
CA LYS A 38 6.84 -6.47 -9.61
C LYS A 38 5.56 -7.14 -9.12
N PRO A 39 4.94 -8.07 -9.90
CA PRO A 39 3.65 -8.66 -9.56
C PRO A 39 3.63 -9.37 -8.20
N HIS A 40 4.66 -10.18 -7.91
CA HIS A 40 4.70 -10.95 -6.66
C HIS A 40 4.91 -10.06 -5.42
N GLU A 41 5.80 -9.08 -5.51
CA GLU A 41 6.12 -8.18 -4.39
C GLU A 41 4.90 -7.34 -3.98
N ILE A 42 4.12 -6.85 -4.95
CA ILE A 42 2.84 -6.17 -4.66
C ILE A 42 1.89 -7.10 -3.93
N VAL A 43 1.72 -8.33 -4.40
CA VAL A 43 0.79 -9.30 -3.79
C VAL A 43 1.20 -9.61 -2.36
N GLU A 44 2.50 -9.79 -2.10
CA GLU A 44 3.03 -10.00 -0.74
C GLU A 44 2.69 -8.84 0.20
N HIS A 45 2.91 -7.59 -0.25
CA HIS A 45 2.56 -6.40 0.53
C HIS A 45 1.05 -6.28 0.78
N LEU A 46 0.22 -6.57 -0.22
CA LEU A 46 -1.24 -6.53 -0.09
C LEU A 46 -1.76 -7.56 0.90
N ILE A 47 -1.30 -8.81 0.80
CA ILE A 47 -1.68 -9.89 1.73
C ILE A 47 -1.25 -9.53 3.15
N LYS A 48 -0.02 -9.01 3.33
CA LYS A 48 0.46 -8.55 4.62
C LYS A 48 -0.43 -7.44 5.20
N PHE A 49 -0.77 -6.44 4.39
CA PHE A 49 -1.63 -5.33 4.82
C PHE A 49 -3.01 -5.83 5.30
N ILE A 50 -3.64 -6.74 4.56
CA ILE A 50 -4.95 -7.31 4.92
C ILE A 50 -4.85 -8.09 6.24
N ASN A 51 -3.82 -8.92 6.39
CA ASN A 51 -3.63 -9.72 7.61
C ASN A 51 -3.31 -8.86 8.84
N ASP A 52 -2.59 -7.75 8.67
CA ASP A 52 -2.28 -6.81 9.74
C ASP A 52 -3.49 -5.93 10.13
N ASN A 53 -4.53 -5.89 9.31
CA ASN A 53 -5.74 -5.08 9.51
C ASN A 53 -7.01 -5.94 9.48
N PRO A 54 -7.19 -6.91 10.41
CA PRO A 54 -8.37 -7.75 10.44
C PRO A 54 -9.62 -6.90 10.71
N LEU A 55 -10.69 -7.15 9.95
CA LEU A 55 -11.99 -6.56 10.26
C LEU A 55 -12.46 -7.09 11.62
N PRO A 56 -13.04 -6.24 12.48
CA PRO A 56 -13.67 -6.73 13.70
C PRO A 56 -14.72 -7.77 13.33
N LEU A 57 -14.71 -8.90 14.05
CA LEU A 57 -15.75 -9.91 13.89
C LEU A 57 -17.11 -9.22 14.03
N TYR A 58 -17.97 -9.40 13.03
CA TYR A 58 -19.33 -8.85 13.05
C TYR A 58 -20.01 -9.22 14.37
N SER A 59 -20.12 -8.27 15.30
CA SER A 59 -21.09 -8.38 16.38
C SER A 59 -22.45 -8.20 15.72
N LYS A 60 -23.15 -9.30 15.47
CA LYS A 60 -24.60 -9.25 15.23
C LYS A 60 -25.19 -8.38 16.35
N ARG A 61 -25.72 -7.22 15.99
CA ARG A 61 -26.72 -6.55 16.83
C ARG A 61 -27.98 -7.40 16.86
#